data_AF-A0A7Y5J6H3-F1
#
_entry.id   AF-A0A7Y5J6H3-F1
#
_cell.length_a   1.000
_cell.length_b   1.000
_cell.length_c   1.000
_cell.angle_alpha   90.00
_cell.angle_beta   90.00
_cell.angle_gamma   90.00
#
_symmetry.space_group_name_H-M   'P 1'
#
loop_
_entity.id
_entity.type
_entity.pdbx_description
1 polymer ?
#
loop_
_entity_poly.entity_id
_entity_poly.type
_entity_poly.pdbx_seq_one_letter_code
_entity_poly.pdbx_strand_id
1 'polypeptide(L)'
;EKAGLTPIPSELVKPFRVRESPVQMECRVKQIIPLGTEGGAGNLILCEVLLIHIDERVLDEKKRINPHKIDLMGRMGRAYYVRASGEAIHTIVQPYLPLCIGFDQLPETVRNSKILTGNNLGQLAGLVEAPAADAIEALRQEAYIREALHSQAPLEELHRLAQKELAKENTELAARIAWLGAHL
;
A
#
# COMPACT_ATOMS: atom_id res chain seq x y z
N GLU A 1 -7.11 33.05 30.25
CA GLU A 1 -6.05 34.04 30.56
C GLU A 1 -4.72 33.44 31.00
N LYS A 2 -4.63 32.71 32.13
CA LYS A 2 -3.32 32.25 32.68
C LYS A 2 -2.41 31.47 31.72
N ALA A 3 -2.98 30.65 30.83
CA ALA A 3 -2.21 29.85 29.88
C ALA A 3 -1.95 30.57 28.54
N GLY A 4 -2.56 31.73 28.28
CA GLY A 4 -2.43 32.45 27.01
C GLY A 4 -3.06 31.77 25.78
N LEU A 5 -3.87 30.72 25.97
CA LEU A 5 -4.53 29.97 24.89
C LEU A 5 -5.94 30.50 24.59
N THR A 6 -6.40 30.31 23.35
CA THR A 6 -7.70 30.81 22.88
C THR A 6 -8.74 29.69 22.83
N PRO A 7 -9.82 29.77 23.64
CA PRO A 7 -10.91 28.81 23.56
C PRO A 7 -11.79 29.09 22.34
N ILE A 8 -12.21 28.04 21.63
CA ILE A 8 -13.19 28.10 20.53
C ILE A 8 -14.29 27.05 20.74
N PRO A 9 -15.55 27.34 20.38
CA PRO A 9 -16.64 26.38 20.57
C PRO A 9 -16.41 25.08 19.78
N SER A 10 -16.84 23.98 20.38
CA SER A 10 -16.97 22.68 19.74
C SER A 10 -18.30 22.59 18.98
N GLU A 11 -18.40 21.66 18.03
CA GLU A 11 -19.61 21.47 17.22
C GLU A 11 -20.62 20.50 17.85
N LEU A 12 -20.14 19.40 18.42
CA LEU A 12 -20.94 18.28 18.92
C LEU A 12 -20.90 18.12 20.45
N VAL A 13 -19.96 18.78 21.13
CA VAL A 13 -19.80 18.70 22.59
C VAL A 13 -19.80 20.08 23.26
N LYS A 14 -20.09 20.12 24.56
CA LYS A 14 -20.11 21.38 25.34
C LYS A 14 -18.73 21.99 25.62
N PRO A 15 -17.66 21.22 25.94
CA PRO A 15 -16.35 21.79 26.23
C PRO A 15 -15.73 22.49 25.02
N PHE A 16 -15.01 23.58 25.25
CA PHE A 16 -14.31 24.34 24.21
C PHE A 16 -13.05 23.60 23.73
N ARG A 17 -12.71 23.76 22.45
CA ARG A 17 -11.42 23.38 21.87
C ARG A 17 -10.41 24.51 22.05
N VAL A 18 -9.12 24.20 21.87
CA VAL A 18 -8.02 25.17 21.88
C VAL A 18 -7.64 25.51 20.45
N ARG A 19 -7.79 26.77 20.04
CA ARG A 19 -7.53 27.24 18.67
C ARG A 19 -6.11 26.93 18.19
N GLU A 20 -5.12 27.07 19.07
CA GLU A 20 -3.71 26.91 18.73
C GLU A 20 -3.30 25.43 18.50
N SER A 21 -4.12 24.46 18.94
CA SER A 21 -3.86 23.04 18.69
C SER A 21 -4.21 22.70 17.24
N PRO A 22 -3.31 22.09 16.44
CA PRO A 22 -3.60 21.76 15.05
C PRO A 22 -4.53 20.55 14.88
N VAL A 23 -4.71 19.77 15.94
CA VAL A 23 -5.64 18.63 15.98
C VAL A 23 -6.43 18.69 17.28
N GLN A 24 -7.74 18.53 17.20
CA GLN A 24 -8.61 18.40 18.37
C GLN A 24 -9.65 17.29 18.13
N MET A 25 -9.96 16.54 19.19
CA MET A 25 -10.97 15.49 19.13
C MET A 25 -12.13 15.86 20.06
N GLU A 26 -13.33 15.89 19.50
CA GLU A 26 -14.56 16.01 20.28
C GLU A 26 -15.02 14.61 20.69
N CYS A 27 -15.14 14.39 22.00
CA CYS A 27 -15.32 13.06 22.55
C CYS A 27 -16.51 12.99 23.51
N ARG A 28 -17.25 11.88 23.47
CA ARG A 28 -18.26 11.52 24.46
C ARG A 28 -17.71 10.46 25.41
N VAL A 29 -17.80 10.70 26.72
CA VAL A 29 -17.43 9.70 27.72
C VAL A 29 -18.39 8.51 27.64
N LYS A 30 -17.83 7.31 27.53
CA LYS A 30 -18.57 6.04 27.51
C LYS A 30 -18.50 5.34 28.87
N GLN A 31 -17.32 5.36 29.49
CA GLN A 31 -17.08 4.67 30.75
C GLN A 31 -15.96 5.37 31.50
N ILE A 32 -16.06 5.36 32.83
CA ILE A 32 -15.00 5.78 33.75
C ILE A 32 -14.69 4.57 34.63
N ILE A 33 -13.44 4.13 34.60
CA ILE A 33 -12.96 2.96 35.35
C ILE A 33 -11.96 3.47 36.41
N PRO A 34 -12.33 3.43 37.71
CA PRO A 34 -11.38 3.70 38.79
C PRO A 34 -10.27 2.66 38.80
N LEU A 35 -9.02 3.08 38.92
CA LEU A 35 -7.86 2.17 38.94
C LEU A 35 -7.41 1.80 40.37
N GLY A 36 -8.03 2.37 41.39
CA GLY A 36 -7.75 2.11 42.80
C GLY A 36 -8.56 3.04 43.71
N THR A 37 -8.46 2.81 45.01
CA THR A 37 -9.20 3.57 46.05
C THR A 37 -8.29 4.41 46.95
N GLU A 38 -6.98 4.20 46.88
CA GLU A 38 -5.98 4.88 47.70
C GLU A 38 -5.42 6.15 47.04
N GLY A 39 -4.66 6.93 47.82
CA GLY A 39 -4.00 8.14 47.34
C GLY A 39 -3.07 7.88 46.16
N GLY A 40 -3.22 8.66 45.09
CA GLY A 40 -2.44 8.54 43.85
C GLY A 40 -3.08 7.64 42.78
N ALA A 41 -4.21 7.00 43.07
CA ALA A 41 -4.96 6.26 42.05
C ALA A 41 -5.57 7.20 40.99
N GLY A 42 -5.51 6.78 39.73
CA GLY A 42 -6.09 7.49 38.59
C GLY A 42 -7.42 6.89 38.13
N ASN A 43 -7.99 7.49 37.08
CA ASN A 43 -9.15 6.95 36.38
C ASN A 43 -8.78 6.69 34.91
N LEU A 44 -9.17 5.53 34.38
CA LEU A 44 -9.17 5.28 32.95
C LEU A 44 -10.52 5.73 32.38
N ILE A 45 -10.48 6.72 31.48
CA ILE A 45 -11.68 7.27 30.85
C ILE A 45 -11.73 6.76 29.41
N LEU A 46 -12.76 5.97 29.10
CA LEU A 46 -13.01 5.49 27.75
C LEU A 46 -13.98 6.44 27.05
N CYS A 47 -13.59 6.90 25.86
CA CYS A 47 -14.31 7.91 25.11
C CYS A 47 -14.58 7.45 23.67
N GLU A 48 -15.73 7.83 23.14
CA GLU A 48 -16.10 7.73 21.73
C GLU A 48 -15.74 9.04 21.04
N VAL A 49 -14.94 8.99 19.98
CA VAL A 49 -14.62 10.15 19.15
C VAL A 49 -15.80 10.45 18.24
N LEU A 50 -16.37 11.65 18.35
CA LEU A 50 -17.52 12.10 17.56
C LEU A 50 -17.09 12.90 16.33
N LEU A 51 -16.08 13.76 16.49
CA LEU A 51 -15.56 14.61 15.42
C LEU A 51 -14.07 14.90 15.65
N ILE A 52 -13.30 14.85 14.58
CA ILE A 52 -11.89 15.24 14.59
C ILE A 52 -11.74 16.50 13.74
N HIS A 53 -11.18 17.54 14.35
CA HIS A 53 -10.78 18.77 13.68
C HIS A 53 -9.29 18.68 13.37
N ILE A 54 -8.91 18.86 12.12
CA ILE A 54 -7.51 18.85 11.68
C ILE A 54 -7.26 20.10 10.85
N ASP A 55 -6.28 20.90 11.28
CA ASP A 55 -5.79 22.03 10.50
C ASP A 55 -5.06 21.52 9.25
N GLU A 56 -5.48 21.97 8.06
CA GLU A 56 -4.89 21.52 6.80
C GLU A 56 -3.38 21.78 6.71
N ARG A 57 -2.86 22.75 7.48
CA ARG A 57 -1.44 23.06 7.50
C ARG A 57 -0.56 21.89 7.94
N VAL A 58 -1.12 20.94 8.71
CA VAL A 58 -0.36 19.76 9.19
C VAL A 58 -0.48 18.56 8.27
N LEU A 59 -1.21 18.67 7.15
CA LEU A 59 -1.40 17.60 6.20
C LEU A 59 -0.32 17.61 5.09
N ASP A 60 -0.03 16.44 4.54
CA ASP A 60 0.74 16.27 3.31
C ASP A 60 -0.16 16.37 2.06
N GLU A 61 0.45 16.22 0.88
CA GLU A 61 -0.24 16.25 -0.42
C GLU A 61 -1.29 15.14 -0.58
N LYS A 62 -1.17 14.06 0.20
CA LYS A 62 -2.10 12.93 0.22
C LYS A 62 -3.15 13.06 1.34
N LYS A 63 -3.30 14.25 1.93
CA LYS A 63 -4.21 14.56 3.04
C LYS A 63 -3.97 13.70 4.30
N ARG A 64 -2.72 13.26 4.54
CA ARG A 64 -2.30 12.54 5.75
C ARG A 64 -1.54 13.47 6.70
N ILE A 65 -1.58 13.20 8.00
CA ILE A 65 -0.82 13.98 8.98
C ILE A 65 0.68 13.82 8.69
N ASN A 66 1.36 14.94 8.43
CA ASN A 66 2.78 14.96 8.23
C ASN A 66 3.50 15.14 9.57
N PRO A 67 4.33 14.17 10.02
CA PRO A 67 4.96 14.20 11.33
C PRO A 67 5.92 15.39 11.51
N HIS A 68 6.49 15.93 10.42
CA HIS A 68 7.34 17.13 10.46
C HIS A 68 6.54 18.43 10.55
N LYS A 69 5.28 18.46 10.12
CA LYS A 69 4.44 19.67 10.15
C LYS A 69 3.65 19.83 11.46
N ILE A 70 3.30 18.73 12.12
CA ILE A 70 2.46 18.74 13.33
C ILE A 70 3.23 19.13 14.61
N ASP A 71 4.56 19.05 14.61
CA ASP A 71 5.47 19.43 15.72
C ASP A 71 5.07 18.85 17.10
N LEU A 72 5.00 17.52 17.19
CA LEU A 72 4.55 16.84 18.41
C LEU A 72 5.57 16.92 19.54
N MET A 73 5.07 17.07 20.78
CA MET A 73 5.86 17.03 22.00
C MET A 73 5.56 15.75 22.80
N GLY A 74 6.62 15.04 23.22
CA GLY A 74 6.55 13.88 24.11
C GLY A 74 6.95 14.23 25.55
N ARG A 75 6.36 13.55 26.54
CA ARG A 75 6.72 13.67 27.97
C ARG A 75 7.67 12.55 28.38
N MET A 76 8.85 12.88 28.91
CA MET A 76 9.88 11.90 29.30
C MET A 76 9.93 11.61 30.81
N GLY A 77 8.97 12.15 31.58
CA GLY A 77 8.94 12.08 33.04
C GLY A 77 9.50 13.33 33.71
N ARG A 78 9.03 13.63 34.93
CA ARG A 78 9.31 14.89 35.65
C ARG A 78 9.15 16.11 34.71
N ALA A 79 10.05 17.07 34.71
CA ALA A 79 9.98 18.25 33.85
C ALA A 79 10.65 18.07 32.47
N TYR A 80 10.94 16.84 32.04
CA TYR A 80 11.63 16.57 30.78
C TYR A 80 10.65 16.30 29.64
N TYR A 81 10.94 16.92 28.50
CA TYR A 81 10.15 16.84 27.28
C TYR A 81 11.08 16.64 26.08
N VAL A 82 10.55 15.98 25.05
CA VAL A 82 11.21 15.81 23.76
C VAL A 82 10.32 16.36 22.67
N ARG A 83 10.92 16.98 21.67
CA ARG A 83 10.23 17.38 20.44
C ARG A 83 10.43 16.27 19.41
N ALA A 84 9.35 15.64 18.97
CA ALA A 84 9.35 14.62 17.94
C ALA A 84 9.34 15.27 16.54
N SER A 85 10.50 15.83 16.15
CA SER A 85 10.67 16.57 14.90
C SER A 85 12.08 16.36 14.32
N GLY A 86 12.27 16.67 13.03
CA GLY A 86 13.57 16.62 12.37
C GLY A 86 14.20 15.22 12.41
N GLU A 87 15.47 15.15 12.82
CA GLU A 87 16.27 13.91 12.89
C GLU A 87 15.70 12.84 13.83
N ALA A 88 14.76 13.18 14.72
CA ALA A 88 14.08 12.19 15.57
C ALA A 88 13.00 11.37 14.84
N ILE A 89 12.62 11.76 13.61
CA ILE A 89 11.62 11.05 12.81
C ILE A 89 12.34 10.23 11.74
N HIS A 90 12.10 8.92 11.74
CA HIS A 90 12.60 8.00 10.71
C HIS A 90 11.44 7.31 10.01
N THR A 91 11.48 7.27 8.67
CA THR A 91 10.55 6.46 7.88
C THR A 91 11.10 5.05 7.77
N ILE A 92 10.38 4.07 8.33
CA ILE A 92 10.72 2.65 8.20
C ILE A 92 9.81 2.06 7.13
N VAL A 93 10.36 1.76 5.96
CA VAL A 93 9.62 1.09 4.88
C VAL A 93 9.67 -0.41 5.15
N GLN A 94 8.50 -1.04 5.23
CA GLN A 94 8.41 -2.50 5.27
C GLN A 94 8.35 -3.03 3.84
N PRO A 95 9.22 -3.99 3.45
CA PRO A 95 9.07 -4.68 2.18
C PRO A 95 7.78 -5.50 2.25
N TYR A 96 6.83 -5.21 1.37
CA TYR A 96 5.68 -6.08 1.16
C TYR A 96 5.90 -6.90 -0.09
N LEU A 97 5.43 -8.15 -0.08
CA LEU A 97 5.38 -8.96 -1.29
C LEU A 97 4.27 -8.36 -2.18
N PRO A 98 4.61 -7.83 -3.37
CA PRO A 98 3.58 -7.31 -4.25
C PRO A 98 2.62 -8.43 -4.65
N LEU A 99 1.35 -8.08 -4.80
CA LEU A 99 0.34 -9.00 -5.30
C LEU A 99 0.71 -9.37 -6.74
N CYS A 100 0.82 -10.66 -7.01
CA CYS A 100 0.99 -11.16 -8.36
C CYS A 100 -0.30 -10.96 -9.17
N ILE A 101 -0.21 -10.97 -10.49
CA ILE A 101 -1.35 -10.82 -11.40
C ILE A 101 -2.40 -11.92 -11.19
N GLY A 102 -2.00 -13.12 -10.77
CA GLY A 102 -2.93 -14.23 -10.55
C GLY A 102 -3.32 -14.95 -11.84
N PHE A 103 -3.92 -16.14 -11.69
CA PHE A 103 -4.28 -17.00 -12.83
C PHE A 103 -5.38 -16.38 -13.70
N ASP A 104 -6.31 -15.66 -13.08
CA ASP A 104 -7.44 -15.00 -13.72
C ASP A 104 -7.03 -13.89 -14.69
N GLN A 105 -5.88 -13.24 -14.45
CA GLN A 105 -5.34 -12.19 -15.33
C GLN A 105 -4.44 -12.73 -16.46
N LEU A 106 -4.24 -14.04 -16.55
CA LEU A 106 -3.56 -14.66 -17.69
C LEU A 106 -4.46 -14.58 -18.94
N PRO A 107 -3.90 -14.32 -20.15
CA PRO A 107 -4.65 -14.36 -21.39
C PRO A 107 -5.36 -15.71 -21.57
N GLU A 108 -6.55 -15.69 -22.17
CA GLU A 108 -7.34 -16.90 -22.38
C GLU A 108 -6.57 -17.98 -23.15
N THR A 109 -5.77 -17.57 -24.14
CA THR A 109 -4.90 -18.45 -24.93
C THR A 109 -3.85 -19.16 -24.05
N VAL A 110 -3.33 -18.47 -23.03
CA VAL A 110 -2.37 -19.01 -22.06
C VAL A 110 -3.08 -19.93 -21.06
N ARG A 111 -4.22 -19.51 -20.50
CA ARG A 111 -5.00 -20.29 -19.52
C ARG A 111 -5.45 -21.65 -20.06
N ASN A 112 -5.85 -21.67 -21.33
CA ASN A 112 -6.38 -22.87 -22.01
C ASN A 112 -5.32 -23.58 -22.86
N SER A 113 -4.03 -23.26 -22.66
CA SER A 113 -2.93 -23.88 -23.40
C SER A 113 -2.86 -25.38 -23.12
N LYS A 114 -2.77 -26.18 -24.19
CA LYS A 114 -2.50 -27.63 -24.11
C LYS A 114 -1.02 -27.97 -23.90
N ILE A 115 -0.15 -26.96 -24.01
CA ILE A 115 1.31 -27.12 -23.97
C ILE A 115 1.88 -26.70 -22.60
N LEU A 116 1.39 -25.58 -22.05
CA LEU A 116 1.84 -25.08 -20.75
C LEU A 116 1.29 -25.95 -19.63
N THR A 117 2.17 -26.38 -18.72
CA THR A 117 1.78 -27.18 -17.55
C THR A 117 1.17 -26.27 -16.46
N GLY A 118 0.49 -26.85 -15.47
CA GLY A 118 0.00 -26.10 -14.31
C GLY A 118 1.12 -25.34 -13.57
N ASN A 119 2.34 -25.89 -13.52
CA ASN A 119 3.49 -25.19 -12.97
C ASN A 119 3.89 -23.97 -13.81
N ASN A 120 3.87 -24.09 -15.14
CA ASN A 120 4.15 -22.97 -16.03
C ASN A 120 3.12 -21.84 -15.87
N LEU A 121 1.84 -22.18 -15.75
CA LEU A 121 0.78 -21.21 -15.50
C LEU A 121 0.96 -20.54 -14.13
N GLY A 122 1.36 -21.29 -13.11
CA GLY A 122 1.70 -20.74 -11.79
C GLY A 122 2.89 -19.76 -11.84
N GLN A 123 3.94 -20.08 -12.60
CA GLN A 123 5.09 -19.18 -12.79
C GLN A 123 4.70 -17.87 -13.50
N LEU A 124 3.86 -17.96 -14.54
CA LEU A 124 3.37 -16.78 -15.26
C LEU A 124 2.39 -15.95 -14.42
N ALA A 125 1.49 -16.61 -13.67
CA ALA A 125 0.57 -15.96 -12.76
C ALA A 125 1.28 -15.29 -11.57
N GLY A 126 2.50 -15.74 -11.25
CA GLY A 126 3.37 -15.19 -10.20
C GLY A 126 4.05 -13.87 -10.57
N LEU A 127 3.90 -13.38 -11.80
CA LEU A 127 4.40 -12.07 -12.19
C LEU A 127 3.67 -10.96 -11.44
N VAL A 128 4.38 -9.87 -11.12
CA VAL A 128 3.78 -8.71 -10.45
C VAL A 128 2.91 -7.91 -11.41
N GLU A 129 3.32 -7.84 -12.68
CA GLU A 129 2.62 -7.13 -13.74
C GLU A 129 2.65 -7.95 -15.03
N ALA A 130 1.64 -7.76 -15.89
CA ALA A 130 1.66 -8.33 -17.23
C ALA A 130 2.74 -7.63 -18.09
N PRO A 131 3.36 -8.33 -19.05
CA PRO A 131 4.33 -7.69 -19.93
C PRO A 131 3.72 -6.52 -20.71
N ALA A 132 4.48 -5.44 -20.85
CA ALA A 132 4.04 -4.28 -21.60
C ALA A 132 3.81 -4.60 -23.09
N ALA A 133 2.81 -3.97 -23.71
CA ALA A 133 2.39 -4.27 -25.08
C ALA A 133 3.50 -4.02 -26.13
N ASP A 134 4.30 -2.97 -25.95
CA ASP A 134 5.45 -2.66 -26.79
C ASP A 134 6.55 -3.72 -26.70
N ALA A 135 6.82 -4.24 -25.50
CA ALA A 135 7.78 -5.31 -25.27
C ALA A 135 7.32 -6.66 -25.85
N ILE A 136 6.01 -6.91 -25.90
CA ILE A 136 5.42 -8.07 -26.58
C ILE A 136 5.60 -7.94 -28.09
N GLU A 137 5.23 -6.79 -28.67
CA GLU A 137 5.30 -6.55 -30.12
C GLU A 137 6.74 -6.53 -30.65
N ALA A 138 7.70 -6.06 -29.87
CA ALA A 138 9.12 -6.09 -30.22
C ALA A 138 9.61 -7.51 -30.55
N LEU A 139 9.05 -8.56 -29.90
CA LEU A 139 9.44 -9.95 -30.17
C LEU A 139 9.14 -10.41 -31.59
N ARG A 140 8.19 -9.79 -32.30
CA ARG A 140 7.91 -10.12 -33.71
C ARG A 140 9.11 -9.85 -34.64
N GLN A 141 10.10 -9.07 -34.18
CA GLN A 141 11.31 -8.79 -34.96
C GLN A 141 12.34 -9.92 -34.87
N GLU A 142 12.25 -10.76 -33.84
CA GLU A 142 13.20 -11.85 -33.61
C GLU A 142 13.01 -12.99 -34.62
N ALA A 143 14.11 -13.51 -35.17
CA ALA A 143 14.08 -14.50 -36.24
C ALA A 143 13.35 -15.79 -35.83
N TYR A 144 13.61 -16.29 -34.62
CA TYR A 144 13.00 -17.52 -34.11
C TYR A 144 11.49 -17.36 -33.78
N ILE A 145 11.05 -16.14 -33.43
CA ILE A 145 9.63 -15.83 -33.23
C ILE A 145 8.92 -15.75 -34.58
N ARG A 146 9.53 -15.10 -35.59
CA ARG A 146 8.98 -15.06 -36.95
C ARG A 146 8.79 -16.46 -37.52
N GLU A 147 9.77 -17.34 -37.32
CA GLU A 147 9.68 -18.75 -37.71
C GLU A 147 8.48 -19.45 -37.04
N ALA A 148 8.30 -19.26 -35.73
CA ALA A 148 7.16 -19.80 -35.00
C ALA A 148 5.81 -19.24 -35.50
N LEU A 149 5.75 -17.95 -35.84
CA LEU A 149 4.56 -17.29 -36.38
C LEU A 149 4.14 -17.80 -37.76
N HIS A 150 5.09 -18.27 -38.57
CA HIS A 150 4.83 -18.86 -39.89
C HIS A 150 4.59 -20.38 -39.85
N SER A 151 4.61 -21.00 -38.68
CA SER A 151 4.36 -22.43 -38.52
C SER A 151 2.89 -22.81 -38.76
N GLN A 152 2.61 -24.11 -38.91
CA GLN A 152 1.25 -24.62 -39.11
C GLN A 152 0.35 -24.43 -37.87
N ALA A 153 0.94 -24.28 -36.68
CA ALA A 153 0.24 -24.03 -35.42
C ALA A 153 0.98 -22.95 -34.58
N PRO A 154 0.88 -21.66 -34.95
CA PRO A 154 1.67 -20.58 -34.35
C PRO A 154 1.52 -20.46 -32.83
N LEU A 155 0.29 -20.62 -32.32
CA LEU A 155 0.02 -20.52 -30.88
C LEU A 155 0.70 -21.63 -30.08
N GLU A 156 0.70 -22.87 -30.59
CA GLU A 156 1.34 -23.99 -29.91
C GLU A 156 2.86 -23.84 -29.90
N GLU A 157 3.45 -23.36 -31.00
CA GLU A 157 4.89 -23.12 -31.08
C GLU A 157 5.35 -21.98 -30.15
N LEU A 158 4.59 -20.88 -30.06
CA LEU A 158 4.86 -19.83 -29.07
C LEU A 158 4.79 -20.37 -27.64
N HIS A 159 3.80 -21.21 -27.32
CA HIS A 159 3.74 -21.84 -26.00
C HIS A 159 4.89 -22.82 -25.74
N ARG A 160 5.38 -23.56 -26.75
CA ARG A 160 6.58 -24.41 -26.63
C ARG A 160 7.83 -23.58 -26.37
N LEU A 161 7.97 -22.44 -27.03
CA LEU A 161 9.07 -21.50 -26.80
C LEU A 161 8.99 -20.89 -25.40
N ALA A 162 7.81 -20.44 -24.97
CA ALA A 162 7.59 -19.94 -23.63
C ALA A 162 7.93 -21.00 -22.56
N GLN A 163 7.53 -22.25 -22.78
CA GLN A 163 7.87 -23.37 -21.88
C GLN A 163 9.39 -23.61 -21.81
N LYS A 164 10.11 -23.54 -22.93
CA LYS A 164 11.58 -23.64 -22.95
C LYS A 164 12.24 -22.51 -22.17
N GLU A 165 11.72 -21.29 -22.26
CA GLU A 165 12.26 -20.15 -21.51
C GLU A 165 11.91 -20.23 -20.01
N LEU A 166 10.72 -20.73 -19.64
CA LEU A 166 10.38 -21.02 -18.24
C LEU A 166 11.31 -22.09 -17.62
N ALA A 167 11.72 -23.09 -18.40
CA ALA A 167 12.66 -24.11 -17.95
C ALA A 167 14.08 -23.55 -17.72
N LYS A 168 14.42 -22.41 -18.34
CA LYS A 168 15.66 -21.66 -18.12
C LYS A 168 15.53 -20.58 -17.04
N GLU A 169 14.40 -20.52 -16.33
CA GLU A 169 14.08 -19.48 -15.34
C GLU A 169 13.95 -18.06 -15.94
N ASN A 170 13.80 -17.94 -17.26
CA ASN A 170 13.59 -16.68 -17.97
C ASN A 170 12.10 -16.30 -18.02
N THR A 171 11.47 -16.14 -16.85
CA THR A 171 10.01 -15.95 -16.72
C THR A 171 9.52 -14.69 -17.45
N GLU A 172 10.29 -13.61 -17.47
CA GLU A 172 9.92 -12.37 -18.15
C GLU A 172 9.82 -12.55 -19.68
N LEU A 173 10.83 -13.17 -20.29
CA LEU A 173 10.82 -13.46 -21.72
C LEU A 173 9.73 -14.48 -22.07
N ALA A 174 9.59 -15.53 -21.26
CA ALA A 174 8.54 -16.52 -21.45
C ALA A 174 7.14 -15.89 -21.43
N ALA A 175 6.90 -14.95 -20.52
CA ALA A 175 5.63 -14.23 -20.43
C ALA A 175 5.36 -13.39 -21.67
N ARG A 176 6.36 -12.64 -22.16
CA ARG A 176 6.22 -11.86 -23.41
C ARG A 176 5.88 -12.77 -24.59
N ILE A 177 6.55 -13.92 -24.72
CA ILE A 177 6.28 -14.91 -25.79
C ILE A 177 4.87 -15.50 -25.63
N ALA A 178 4.47 -15.88 -24.42
CA ALA A 178 3.14 -16.43 -24.16
C ALA A 178 2.01 -15.42 -24.43
N TRP A 179 2.22 -14.14 -24.07
CA TRP A 179 1.26 -13.06 -24.33
C TRP A 179 1.19 -12.66 -25.80
N LEU A 180 2.27 -12.84 -26.57
CA LEU A 180 2.25 -12.63 -28.01
C LEU A 180 1.21 -13.53 -28.70
N GLY A 181 1.03 -14.75 -28.21
CA GLY A 181 -0.01 -15.68 -28.68
C GLY A 181 -1.44 -15.18 -28.48
N ALA A 182 -1.68 -14.26 -27.54
CA ALA A 182 -2.97 -13.61 -27.34
C ALA A 182 -3.25 -12.47 -28.33
N HIS A 183 -2.22 -12.03 -29.07
CA HIS A 183 -2.29 -10.96 -30.07
C HIS A 183 -2.16 -11.51 -31.51
N LEU A 184 -2.48 -12.80 -31.70
CA LEU A 184 -2.63 -13.47 -32.99
C LEU A 184 -4.08 -13.42 -33.45
#